data_AF-B1UZL5-F1
#
_entry.id   AF-B1UZL5-F1
#
_cell.length_a   1.000
_cell.length_b   1.000
_cell.length_c   1.000
_cell.angle_alpha   90.00
_cell.angle_beta   90.00
_cell.angle_gamma   90.00
#
_symmetry.space_group_name_H-M   'P 1'
#
loop_
_entity.id
_entity.type
_entity.pdbx_description
1 polymer ?
#
loop_
_entity_poly.entity_id
_entity_poly.type
_entity_poly.pdbx_seq_one_letter_code
_entity_poly.pdbx_strand_id
1 'polypeptide(L)'
;MKVYDKAKWHNNCENNELNVKAYFQNLMELLLKNNMLSEDGREILDIGIDNDFSLNSKLVNEKGNLFLGKNYDEILSSIDFNNKISIDNIDKFFNQ
;
A
#
# COMPACT_ATOMS: atom_id res chain seq x y z
N MET A 1 -5.02 1.49 17.02
CA MET A 1 -4.67 0.94 15.69
C MET A 1 -4.72 2.09 14.70
N LYS A 2 -3.60 2.40 14.04
CA LYS A 2 -3.54 3.49 13.05
C LYS A 2 -3.93 2.92 11.68
N VAL A 3 -4.80 3.61 10.97
CA VAL A 3 -5.11 3.29 9.57
C VAL A 3 -4.35 4.29 8.71
N TYR A 4 -3.56 3.78 7.77
CA TYR A 4 -2.83 4.60 6.80
C TYR A 4 -3.72 4.90 5.59
N ASP A 5 -4.45 3.88 5.10
CA ASP A 5 -5.30 4.04 3.92
C ASP A 5 -6.39 2.96 3.81
N LYS A 6 -7.36 3.22 2.93
CA LYS A 6 -8.45 2.30 2.58
C LYS A 6 -8.70 2.34 1.08
N ALA A 7 -8.88 1.17 0.46
CA ALA A 7 -9.29 1.09 -0.95
C ALA A 7 -10.55 1.93 -1.24
N LYS A 8 -11.52 1.91 -0.33
CA LYS A 8 -12.75 2.71 -0.42
C LYS A 8 -12.53 4.22 -0.52
N TRP A 9 -11.40 4.76 -0.07
CA TRP A 9 -11.13 6.20 -0.15
C TRP A 9 -10.79 6.67 -1.57
N HIS A 10 -10.46 5.74 -2.47
CA HIS A 10 -10.03 6.02 -3.83
C HIS A 10 -11.09 5.68 -4.90
N ASN A 11 -12.24 5.15 -4.49
CA ASN A 11 -13.34 4.70 -5.39
C ASN A 11 -14.20 5.86 -5.92
N ASN A 12 -13.57 6.95 -6.38
CA ASN A 12 -14.29 8.15 -6.83
C ASN A 12 -14.70 8.11 -8.32
N CYS A 13 -14.34 7.07 -9.08
CA CYS A 13 -14.73 6.91 -10.49
C CYS A 13 -14.91 5.43 -10.87
N GLU A 14 -15.96 5.14 -11.67
CA GLU A 14 -16.10 3.90 -12.40
C GLU A 14 -14.83 3.72 -13.26
N ASN A 15 -14.10 2.61 -13.06
CA ASN A 15 -12.84 2.17 -13.71
C ASN A 15 -11.53 2.29 -12.90
N ASN A 16 -11.50 2.93 -11.73
CA ASN A 16 -10.25 3.02 -10.94
C ASN A 16 -10.02 1.84 -9.97
N GLU A 17 -11.00 0.96 -9.75
CA GLU A 17 -10.90 -0.13 -8.77
C GLU A 17 -9.73 -1.08 -9.05
N LEU A 18 -9.48 -1.41 -10.32
CA LEU A 18 -8.36 -2.27 -10.72
C LEU A 18 -7.01 -1.61 -10.42
N ASN A 19 -6.91 -0.29 -10.63
CA ASN A 19 -5.70 0.47 -10.33
C ASN A 19 -5.47 0.55 -8.81
N VAL A 20 -6.52 0.79 -8.02
CA VAL A 20 -6.42 0.84 -6.55
C VAL A 20 -5.96 -0.51 -5.97
N LYS A 21 -6.51 -1.63 -6.46
CA LYS A 21 -6.04 -2.97 -6.05
C LYS A 21 -4.59 -3.20 -6.43
N ALA A 22 -4.22 -2.89 -7.68
CA ALA A 22 -2.84 -3.03 -8.15
C ALA A 22 -1.86 -2.18 -7.32
N TYR A 23 -2.24 -0.95 -6.93
CA TYR A 23 -1.46 -0.11 -6.03
C TYR A 23 -1.17 -0.80 -4.71
N PHE A 24 -2.22 -1.24 -4.01
CA PHE A 24 -2.04 -1.87 -2.70
C PHE A 24 -1.27 -3.18 -2.81
N GLN A 25 -1.48 -3.96 -3.87
CA GLN A 25 -0.75 -5.20 -4.14
C GLN A 25 0.75 -4.90 -4.24
N ASN A 26 1.11 -3.95 -5.12
CA ASN A 26 2.50 -3.54 -5.33
C ASN A 26 3.14 -2.97 -4.06
N LEU A 27 2.40 -2.15 -3.30
CA LEU A 27 2.91 -1.59 -2.05
C LEU A 27 3.17 -2.68 -1.01
N MET A 28 2.27 -3.64 -0.86
CA MET A 28 2.43 -4.76 0.08
C MET A 28 3.59 -5.68 -0.34
N GLU A 29 3.77 -5.94 -1.63
CA GLU A 29 4.94 -6.68 -2.15
C GLU A 29 6.26 -5.95 -1.87
N LEU A 30 6.31 -4.63 -2.02
CA LEU A 30 7.49 -3.83 -1.67
C LEU A 30 7.78 -3.88 -0.17
N LEU A 31 6.75 -3.78 0.68
CA LEU A 31 6.90 -3.95 2.12
C LEU A 31 7.39 -5.35 2.48
N LEU A 32 6.91 -6.40 1.79
CA LEU A 32 7.40 -7.77 1.96
C LEU A 32 8.88 -7.88 1.60
N LYS A 33 9.27 -7.41 0.41
CA LYS A 33 10.66 -7.41 -0.09
C LYS A 33 11.63 -6.72 0.88
N ASN A 34 11.14 -5.71 1.61
CA ASN A 34 11.92 -4.94 2.58
C ASN A 34 11.81 -5.44 4.04
N ASN A 35 11.21 -6.61 4.26
CA ASN A 35 10.96 -7.22 5.57
C ASN A 35 10.17 -6.30 6.52
N MET A 36 9.15 -5.61 6.01
CA MET A 36 8.33 -4.66 6.76
C MET A 36 6.92 -5.16 7.08
N LEU A 37 6.50 -6.31 6.53
CA LEU A 37 5.21 -6.92 6.86
C LEU A 37 5.26 -7.69 8.19
N SER A 38 4.14 -7.66 8.91
CA SER A 38 3.87 -8.58 10.02
C SER A 38 3.45 -9.95 9.48
N GLU A 39 3.11 -10.88 10.37
CA GLU A 39 2.52 -12.18 9.99
C GLU A 39 1.15 -11.97 9.32
N ASP A 40 0.23 -11.24 9.98
CA ASP A 40 -1.07 -10.84 9.41
C ASP A 40 -0.92 -10.17 8.04
N GLY A 41 0.08 -9.30 7.86
CA GLY A 41 0.32 -8.63 6.58
C GLY A 41 0.73 -9.58 5.47
N ARG A 42 1.52 -10.61 5.80
CA ARG A 42 1.92 -11.66 4.84
C ARG A 42 0.73 -12.52 4.44
N GLU A 43 -0.10 -12.91 5.41
CA GLU A 43 -1.31 -13.68 5.15
C GLU A 43 -2.29 -12.92 4.26
N ILE A 44 -2.55 -11.64 4.54
CA ILE A 44 -3.44 -10.84 3.69
C ILE A 44 -2.89 -10.71 2.27
N LEU A 45 -1.57 -10.54 2.10
CA LEU A 45 -0.97 -10.48 0.77
C LEU A 45 -1.15 -11.78 -0.01
N ASP A 46 -1.06 -12.93 0.67
CA ASP A 46 -1.27 -14.26 0.07
C ASP A 46 -2.74 -14.52 -0.29
N ILE A 47 -3.67 -14.09 0.55
CA ILE A 47 -5.13 -14.19 0.31
C ILE A 47 -5.57 -13.25 -0.83
N GLY A 48 -4.89 -12.12 -0.99
CA GLY A 48 -5.15 -11.12 -2.02
C GLY A 48 -5.91 -9.90 -1.49
N ILE A 49 -5.80 -8.81 -2.25
CA ILE A 49 -6.32 -7.49 -1.88
C ILE A 49 -7.62 -7.20 -2.62
N ASP A 50 -8.64 -6.79 -1.88
CA ASP A 50 -9.96 -6.45 -2.39
C ASP A 50 -10.31 -4.95 -2.22
N ASN A 51 -11.54 -4.59 -2.60
CA ASN A 51 -12.05 -3.22 -2.48
C ASN A 51 -12.32 -2.78 -1.03
N ASP A 52 -12.26 -3.71 -0.08
CA ASP A 52 -12.50 -3.47 1.35
C ASP A 52 -11.18 -3.42 2.14
N PHE A 53 -10.05 -3.68 1.48
CA PHE A 53 -8.73 -3.65 2.08
C PHE A 53 -8.41 -2.31 2.74
N SER A 54 -7.74 -2.40 3.89
CA SER A 54 -7.23 -1.26 4.63
C SER A 54 -5.81 -1.49 5.10
N LEU A 55 -4.89 -0.66 4.59
CA LEU A 55 -3.53 -0.61 5.08
C LEU A 55 -3.52 0.01 6.49
N ASN A 56 -3.15 -0.79 7.48
CA ASN A 56 -3.15 -0.38 8.87
C ASN A 56 -1.93 -0.90 9.63
N SER A 57 -1.69 -0.35 10.81
CA SER A 57 -0.49 -0.58 11.61
C SER A 57 -0.28 -2.03 12.08
N LYS A 58 -1.29 -2.91 11.96
CA LYS A 58 -1.16 -4.33 12.31
C LYS A 58 -0.59 -5.18 11.19
N LEU A 59 -0.71 -4.74 9.93
CA LEU A 59 -0.22 -5.47 8.75
C LEU A 59 1.29 -5.30 8.55
N VAL A 60 1.90 -4.41 9.32
CA VAL A 60 3.32 -4.11 9.25
C VAL A 60 3.96 -4.28 10.62
N ASN A 61 5.26 -4.59 10.62
CA ASN A 61 6.06 -4.62 11.84
C ASN A 61 6.49 -3.20 12.25
N GLU A 62 7.31 -3.07 13.29
CA GLU A 62 7.80 -1.77 13.78
C GLU A 62 8.52 -0.96 12.68
N LYS A 63 9.39 -1.61 11.89
CA LYS A 63 10.11 -0.97 10.78
C LYS A 63 9.13 -0.42 9.73
N GLY A 64 8.12 -1.20 9.36
CA GLY A 64 7.09 -0.76 8.42
C GLY A 64 6.22 0.36 8.97
N ASN A 65 5.87 0.32 10.27
CA ASN A 65 5.11 1.39 10.92
C ASN A 65 5.87 2.72 10.92
N LEU A 66 7.17 2.69 11.18
CA LEU A 66 8.04 3.87 11.10
C LEU A 66 8.14 4.40 9.67
N PHE A 67 8.33 3.52 8.70
CA PHE A 67 8.42 3.87 7.28
C PHE A 67 7.12 4.52 6.77
N LEU A 68 5.97 3.85 6.94
CA LEU A 68 4.67 4.37 6.52
C LEU A 68 4.32 5.63 7.32
N GLY A 69 4.67 5.69 8.61
CA GLY A 69 4.45 6.88 9.42
C GLY A 69 5.15 8.12 8.90
N LYS A 70 6.31 7.98 8.24
CA LYS A 70 7.12 9.08 7.73
C LYS A 70 6.81 9.42 6.26
N ASN A 71 6.62 8.40 5.43
CA ASN A 71 6.64 8.55 3.97
C ASN A 71 5.27 8.37 3.30
N TYR A 72 4.23 7.88 3.99
CA TYR A 72 2.99 7.45 3.34
C TYR A 72 2.25 8.57 2.60
N ASP A 73 2.16 9.76 3.20
CA ASP A 73 1.48 10.89 2.58
C ASP A 73 2.17 11.31 1.26
N GLU A 74 3.51 11.26 1.24
CA GLU A 74 4.30 11.56 0.03
C GLU A 74 4.13 10.47 -1.04
N ILE A 75 4.15 9.20 -0.63
CA ILE A 75 3.86 8.06 -1.51
C ILE A 75 2.50 8.28 -2.17
N LEU A 76 1.44 8.51 -1.38
CA LEU A 76 0.08 8.68 -1.88
C LEU A 76 -0.03 9.86 -2.85
N SER A 77 0.62 10.99 -2.53
CA SER A 77 0.63 12.18 -3.41
C SER A 77 1.31 11.95 -4.76
N SER A 78 2.18 10.93 -4.86
CA SER A 78 2.89 10.57 -6.08
C SER A 78 2.13 9.59 -6.98
N ILE A 79 0.99 9.06 -6.51
CA ILE A 79 0.16 8.11 -7.26
C ILE A 79 -0.95 8.85 -7.99
N ASP A 80 -1.05 8.56 -9.29
CA ASP A 80 -2.20 8.93 -10.10
C ASP A 80 -3.03 7.68 -10.42
N PHE A 81 -4.16 7.53 -9.74
CA PHE A 81 -5.05 6.39 -9.91
C PHE A 81 -5.79 6.36 -11.26
N ASN A 82 -5.79 7.47 -12.01
CA ASN A 82 -6.37 7.52 -13.35
C ASN A 82 -5.43 7.00 -14.43
N ASN A 83 -4.15 6.82 -14.09
CA ASN A 83 -3.12 6.31 -14.98
C ASN A 83 -2.60 4.96 -14.50
N LYS A 84 -1.86 4.27 -15.38
CA LYS A 84 -1.21 3.01 -15.01
C LYS A 84 -0.21 3.27 -13.88
N ILE A 85 -0.37 2.58 -12.76
CA ILE A 85 0.49 2.73 -11.59
C ILE A 85 1.84 2.10 -11.87
N SER A 86 2.90 2.92 -11.85
CA SER A 86 4.28 2.44 -11.95
C SER A 86 4.87 2.22 -10.56
N ILE A 87 5.40 1.02 -10.33
CA ILE A 87 6.07 0.62 -9.08
C ILE A 87 7.34 1.43 -8.84
N ASP A 88 7.98 1.90 -9.91
CA ASP A 88 9.24 2.67 -9.87
C ASP A 88 9.10 3.93 -9.02
N ASN A 89 7.89 4.53 -9.00
CA ASN A 89 7.60 5.73 -8.21
C ASN A 89 7.56 5.43 -6.70
N ILE A 90 7.31 4.18 -6.31
CA ILE A 90 7.22 3.76 -4.91
C ILE A 90 8.58 3.20 -4.44
N ASP A 91 9.29 2.45 -5.28
CA ASP A 91 10.58 1.82 -4.93
C ASP A 91 11.66 2.88 -4.56
N LYS A 92 11.57 4.09 -5.12
CA LYS A 92 12.45 5.21 -4.75
C LYS A 92 12.41 5.57 -3.26
N PHE A 93 11.32 5.29 -2.56
CA PHE A 93 11.21 5.57 -1.12
C PHE A 93 11.93 4.53 -0.26
N PHE A 94 12.18 3.34 -0.80
CA PHE A 94 12.84 2.24 -0.09
C PHE A 94 14.36 2.20 -0.28
N ASN A 95 14.87 2.85 -1.33
CA ASN A 95 16.30 2.89 -1.68
C ASN A 95 17.00 4.22 -1.26
N GLN A 96 16.39 5.03 -0.38
CA GLN A 96 17.02 6.22 0.23
C GLN A 96 17.86 5.85 1.45
#